data_AF-A0A3D1YG92-F1
#
_entry.id   AF-A0A3D1YG92-F1
#
_cell.length_a   1.000
_cell.length_b   1.000
_cell.length_c   1.000
_cell.angle_alpha   90.00
_cell.angle_beta   90.00
_cell.angle_gamma   90.00
#
_symmetry.space_group_name_H-M   'P 1'
#
loop_
_entity.id
_entity.type
_entity.pdbx_description
1 polymer ?
#
loop_
_entity_poly.entity_id
_entity_poly.type
_entity_poly.pdbx_seq_one_letter_code
_entity_poly.pdbx_strand_id
1 'polypeptide(L)'
;MEAVDNGPLGGYPLVDVKITLVDGTFHPVDSSEMAFRQAGVLAIREGTRKAGPILLEPMAELEVTTPSEYLSSIVGDLGTRRAQIKNIEARNDLQTVFATIPLGET
;
A
#
# COMPACT_ATOMS: atom_id res chain seq x y z
N MET A 1 9.53 -2.20 15.14
CA MET A 1 10.32 -0.96 14.96
C MET A 1 9.27 0.13 14.95
N GLU A 2 8.85 0.53 16.14
CA GLU A 2 7.47 0.99 16.40
C GLU A 2 6.99 2.18 15.55
N ALA A 3 7.92 3.04 15.08
CA ALA A 3 7.62 4.14 14.17
C ALA A 3 7.31 3.72 12.72
N VAL A 4 7.82 2.56 12.29
CA VAL A 4 7.48 1.99 10.97
C VAL A 4 6.12 1.30 11.05
N ASP A 5 5.85 0.61 12.16
CA ASP A 5 4.58 -0.08 12.39
C ASP A 5 3.42 0.92 12.58
N ASN A 6 3.70 2.10 13.14
CA ASN A 6 2.77 3.21 13.31
C ASN A 6 3.26 4.44 12.55
N GLY A 7 2.96 4.48 11.25
CA GLY A 7 3.35 5.57 10.36
C GLY A 7 2.64 6.90 10.69
N PRO A 8 3.13 8.02 10.12
CA PRO A 8 2.66 9.36 10.44
C PRO A 8 1.24 9.67 9.96
N LEU A 9 0.69 8.87 9.05
CA LEU A 9 -0.64 9.06 8.48
C LEU A 9 -1.59 7.99 9.00
N GLY A 10 -2.54 8.38 9.85
CA GLY A 10 -3.61 7.49 10.34
C GLY A 10 -3.14 6.29 11.17
N GLY A 11 -1.86 6.21 11.53
CA GLY A 11 -1.29 5.04 12.22
C GLY A 11 -1.09 3.82 11.32
N TYR A 12 -1.20 3.95 10.01
CA TYR A 12 -0.94 2.84 9.09
C TYR A 12 0.56 2.52 9.00
N PRO A 13 0.93 1.25 8.73
CA PRO A 13 2.32 0.86 8.57
C PRO A 13 2.99 1.62 7.42
N LEU A 14 4.20 2.07 7.68
CA LEU A 14 5.07 2.69 6.69
C LEU A 14 5.79 1.59 5.89
N VAL A 15 5.65 1.64 4.57
CA VAL A 15 6.25 0.68 3.64
C VAL A 15 7.12 1.39 2.60
N ASP A 16 7.97 0.64 1.90
CA ASP A 16 8.83 1.13 0.81
C ASP A 16 9.78 2.28 1.19
N VAL A 17 10.32 2.22 2.41
CA VAL A 17 11.28 3.23 2.93
C VAL A 17 12.68 2.65 3.01
N LYS A 18 13.65 3.44 2.54
CA LYS A 18 15.09 3.18 2.73
C LYS A 18 15.63 4.09 3.81
N ILE A 19 16.27 3.50 4.82
CA ILE A 19 16.91 4.23 5.92
C ILE A 19 18.43 4.03 5.81
N THR A 20 19.19 5.10 5.99
CA THR A 20 20.66 5.05 6.02
C THR A 20 21.16 5.89 7.18
N LEU A 21 21.90 5.25 8.09
CA LEU A 21 22.59 5.97 9.16
C LEU A 21 23.86 6.59 8.58
N VAL A 22 23.92 7.91 8.57
CA VAL A 22 25.04 8.66 7.98
C VAL A 22 26.06 9.08 9.04
N ASP A 23 25.58 9.45 10.22
CA ASP A 23 26.39 9.97 11.31
C ASP A 23 25.75 9.65 12.67
N GLY A 24 26.53 9.72 13.75
CA GLY A 24 26.07 9.51 15.11
C GLY A 24 27.17 9.66 16.17
N THR A 25 26.75 9.92 17.41
CA THR A 25 27.62 10.03 18.58
C THR A 25 27.04 9.24 19.76
N PHE A 26 27.87 8.90 20.74
CA PHE A 26 27.41 8.20 21.94
C PHE A 26 28.13 8.70 23.20
N HIS A 27 27.50 8.50 24.35
CA HIS A 27 28.10 8.74 25.65
C HIS A 27 28.29 7.40 26.39
N PRO A 28 29.50 7.07 26.87
CA PRO A 28 29.80 5.71 27.35
C PRO A 28 29.01 5.29 28.60
N VAL A 29 28.47 6.24 29.36
CA VAL A 29 27.72 5.96 30.61
C VAL A 29 26.21 6.06 30.41
N ASP A 30 25.75 7.02 29.59
CA ASP A 30 24.31 7.33 29.47
C ASP A 30 23.68 6.72 28.21
N SER A 31 24.49 6.30 27.23
CA SER A 31 23.97 5.62 26.05
C SER A 31 23.72 4.15 26.33
N SER A 32 22.53 3.71 25.94
CA SER A 32 22.09 2.32 26.04
C SER A 32 21.39 1.91 24.74
N GLU A 33 21.22 0.61 24.53
CA GLU A 33 20.45 0.09 23.38
C GLU A 33 19.06 0.74 23.29
N MET A 34 18.40 0.89 24.44
CA MET A 34 17.06 1.48 24.50
C MET A 34 17.07 2.97 24.10
N ALA A 35 18.11 3.71 24.47
CA ALA A 35 18.27 5.11 24.05
C ALA A 35 18.43 5.22 22.53
N PHE A 36 19.26 4.38 21.90
CA PHE A 36 19.41 4.37 20.44
C PHE A 36 18.14 3.94 19.72
N ARG A 37 17.40 2.98 20.29
CA ARG A 37 16.10 2.56 19.75
C ARG A 37 15.11 3.72 19.74
N GLN A 38 15.02 4.49 20.82
CA GLN A 38 14.17 5.68 20.89
C GLN A 38 14.63 6.78 19.93
N ALA A 39 15.94 7.03 19.84
CA ALA A 39 16.50 7.98 18.88
C ALA A 39 16.13 7.62 17.44
N GLY A 40 16.19 6.34 17.08
CA GLY A 40 15.75 5.85 15.77
C GLY A 40 14.25 6.06 15.52
N VAL A 41 13.40 5.79 16.51
CA VAL A 41 11.95 6.06 16.43
C VAL A 41 11.66 7.54 16.18
N LEU A 42 12.34 8.43 16.90
CA LEU A 42 12.21 9.88 16.73
C LEU A 42 12.69 10.33 15.33
N ALA A 43 13.86 9.85 14.90
CA ALA A 43 14.41 10.16 13.58
C ALA A 43 13.47 9.73 12.44
N ILE A 44 12.86 8.54 12.54
CA ILE A 44 11.89 8.06 11.54
C ILE A 44 10.65 8.96 11.54
N ARG A 45 10.08 9.28 12.71
CA ARG A 45 8.88 10.13 12.80
C ARG A 45 9.12 11.51 12.19
N GLU A 46 10.24 12.16 12.52
CA GLU A 46 10.55 13.48 11.99
C GLU A 46 10.90 13.45 10.52
N GLY A 47 11.73 12.48 10.09
CA GLY A 47 12.17 12.33 8.72
C GLY A 47 11.01 12.04 7.78
N THR A 48 10.14 11.11 8.15
CA THR A 48 8.98 10.73 7.32
C THR A 48 7.97 11.86 7.20
N ARG A 49 7.71 12.63 8.26
CA ARG A 49 6.81 13.80 8.18
C ARG A 49 7.33 14.87 7.22
N LYS A 50 8.66 15.06 7.13
CA LYS A 50 9.30 16.00 6.21
C LYS A 50 9.37 15.46 4.77
N ALA A 51 9.32 14.15 4.59
CA ALA A 51 9.42 13.49 3.29
C ALA A 51 8.13 13.53 2.45
N GLY A 52 7.03 14.06 2.99
CA GLY A 52 5.73 14.11 2.29
C GLY A 52 5.11 12.71 2.13
N PRO A 53 4.72 12.06 3.24
CA PRO A 53 4.17 10.72 3.18
C PRO A 53 2.81 10.73 2.46
N ILE A 54 2.46 9.63 1.83
CA ILE A 54 1.17 9.41 1.17
C ILE A 54 0.50 8.15 1.70
N LEU A 55 -0.83 8.11 1.67
CA LEU A 55 -1.57 6.89 1.95
C LEU A 55 -1.57 6.00 0.71
N LEU A 56 -1.31 4.71 0.93
CA LEU A 56 -1.44 3.67 -0.08
C LEU A 56 -2.68 2.84 0.25
N GLU A 57 -3.42 2.45 -0.78
CA GLU A 57 -4.51 1.48 -0.67
C GLU A 57 -4.09 0.16 -1.34
N PRO A 58 -4.49 -1.00 -0.78
CA PRO A 58 -4.23 -2.29 -1.41
C PRO A 58 -5.05 -2.45 -2.70
N MET A 59 -4.40 -2.92 -3.77
CA MET A 59 -5.04 -3.25 -5.04
C MET A 59 -5.13 -4.77 -5.18
N ALA A 60 -6.32 -5.27 -5.49
CA ALA A 60 -6.59 -6.68 -5.75
C ALA A 60 -6.68 -6.96 -7.26
N GLU A 61 -6.25 -8.15 -7.67
CA GLU A 61 -6.51 -8.68 -9.00
C GLU A 61 -7.85 -9.41 -9.00
N LEU A 62 -8.70 -9.11 -9.97
CA LEU A 62 -10.04 -9.64 -10.12
C LEU A 62 -10.17 -10.34 -11.48
N GLU A 63 -10.75 -11.53 -11.45
CA GLU A 63 -11.12 -12.29 -12.63
C GLU A 63 -12.63 -12.61 -12.57
N VAL A 64 -13.38 -12.15 -13.56
CA VAL A 64 -14.83 -12.39 -13.65
C VAL A 64 -15.14 -13.10 -14.95
N THR A 65 -15.66 -14.32 -14.86
CA THR A 65 -16.17 -15.06 -16.03
C THR A 65 -17.68 -14.97 -16.10
N THR A 66 -18.21 -14.53 -17.24
CA THR A 66 -19.64 -14.29 -17.45
C THR A 66 -20.05 -14.61 -18.89
N PRO A 67 -21.31 -14.99 -19.16
CA PRO A 67 -21.82 -15.04 -20.52
C PRO A 67 -21.70 -13.69 -21.24
N SER A 68 -21.50 -13.72 -22.56
CA SER A 68 -21.26 -12.52 -23.38
C SER A 68 -22.37 -11.46 -23.27
N GLU A 69 -23.60 -11.86 -22.99
CA GLU A 69 -24.76 -10.97 -22.81
C GLU A 69 -24.66 -10.06 -21.56
N TYR A 70 -23.91 -10.46 -20.53
CA TYR A 70 -23.74 -9.68 -19.29
C TYR A 70 -22.47 -8.83 -19.27
N LEU A 71 -21.63 -8.92 -20.30
CA LEU A 71 -20.33 -8.24 -20.33
C LEU A 71 -20.47 -6.73 -20.10
N SER A 72 -21.43 -6.09 -20.77
CA SER A 72 -21.68 -4.64 -20.65
C SER A 72 -22.06 -4.24 -19.22
N SER A 73 -22.89 -5.06 -18.56
CA SER A 73 -23.31 -4.82 -17.18
C SER A 73 -22.15 -4.98 -16.20
N ILE A 74 -21.32 -6.02 -16.36
CA ILE A 74 -20.16 -6.25 -15.50
C ILE A 74 -19.12 -5.14 -15.67
N VAL A 75 -18.80 -4.76 -16.92
CA VAL A 75 -17.87 -3.66 -17.20
C VAL A 75 -18.39 -2.35 -16.62
N GLY A 76 -19.70 -2.12 -16.68
CA GLY A 76 -20.36 -0.98 -16.06
C GLY A 76 -20.16 -0.95 -14.53
N ASP A 77 -20.48 -2.05 -13.84
CA ASP A 77 -20.32 -2.16 -12.39
C ASP A 77 -18.86 -1.96 -11.96
N LEU A 78 -17.92 -2.62 -12.62
CA LEU A 78 -16.48 -2.47 -12.36
C LEU A 78 -16.01 -1.01 -12.54
N GLY A 79 -16.54 -0.31 -13.55
CA GLY A 79 -16.26 1.10 -13.78
C GLY A 79 -16.68 2.00 -12.61
N THR A 80 -17.78 1.67 -11.93
CA THR A 80 -18.24 2.43 -10.75
C THR A 80 -17.35 2.23 -9.52
N ARG A 81 -16.68 1.06 -9.42
CA ARG A 81 -15.83 0.66 -8.29
C ARG A 81 -14.35 1.02 -8.47
N ARG A 82 -14.05 1.99 -9.34
CA ARG A 82 -12.68 2.41 -9.70
C ARG A 82 -11.80 1.26 -10.22
N ALA A 83 -12.38 0.16 -10.70
CA ALA A 83 -11.62 -0.94 -11.24
C ALA A 83 -11.01 -0.56 -12.60
N GLN A 84 -9.79 -1.05 -12.85
CA GLN A 84 -9.09 -0.87 -14.12
C GLN A 84 -9.04 -2.21 -14.85
N ILE A 85 -9.75 -2.29 -15.98
CA ILE A 85 -9.74 -3.49 -16.83
C ILE A 85 -8.37 -3.61 -17.49
N LYS A 86 -7.75 -4.78 -17.35
CA LYS A 86 -6.46 -5.14 -17.94
C LYS A 86 -6.64 -5.88 -19.25
N ASN A 87 -7.54 -6.87 -19.27
CA ASN A 87 -7.78 -7.71 -20.43
C ASN A 87 -9.21 -8.27 -20.42
N ILE A 88 -9.73 -8.63 -21.59
CA ILE A 88 -10.97 -9.39 -21.74
C ILE A 88 -10.69 -10.54 -22.71
N GLU A 89 -10.91 -11.77 -22.25
CA GLU A 89 -10.70 -12.98 -23.03
C GLU A 89 -12.03 -13.64 -23.36
N ALA A 90 -12.23 -14.00 -24.63
CA ALA A 90 -13.42 -14.70 -25.08
C ALA A 90 -13.15 -16.20 -25.21
N ARG A 91 -14.01 -17.03 -24.64
CA ARG A 91 -13.97 -18.50 -24.77
C ARG A 91 -15.37 -19.05 -25.02
N ASN A 92 -15.66 -19.37 -26.28
CA ASN A 92 -17.00 -19.75 -26.74
C ASN A 92 -18.02 -18.65 -26.39
N ASP A 93 -19.10 -18.99 -25.67
CA ASP A 93 -20.14 -18.03 -25.24
C ASP A 93 -19.76 -17.26 -23.95
N LEU A 94 -18.61 -17.57 -23.34
CA LEU A 94 -18.12 -16.93 -22.12
C LEU A 94 -17.09 -15.85 -22.41
N GLN A 95 -17.10 -14.82 -21.57
CA GLN A 95 -16.13 -13.73 -21.52
C GLN A 95 -15.52 -13.71 -20.12
N THR A 96 -14.20 -13.63 -20.05
CA THR A 96 -13.44 -13.49 -18.82
C THR A 96 -12.80 -12.11 -18.78
N VAL A 97 -13.16 -11.29 -17.79
CA VAL A 97 -12.63 -9.94 -17.58
C VAL A 97 -11.57 -9.99 -16.49
N PHE A 98 -10.35 -9.57 -16.82
CA PHE A 98 -9.25 -9.39 -15.88
C PHE A 98 -9.14 -7.91 -15.54
N ALA A 99 -9.16 -7.57 -14.25
CA ALA A 99 -9.10 -6.20 -13.78
C ALA A 99 -8.28 -6.07 -12.49
N THR A 100 -7.83 -4.86 -12.18
CA THR A 100 -7.31 -4.50 -10.85
C THR A 100 -8.28 -3.55 -10.18
N ILE A 101 -8.66 -3.83 -8.93
CA ILE A 101 -9.65 -3.07 -8.17
C ILE A 101 -9.06 -2.68 -6.80
N PRO A 102 -9.31 -1.47 -6.28
CA PRO A 102 -8.97 -1.17 -4.89
C PRO A 102 -9.72 -2.12 -3.96
N LEU A 103 -9.02 -2.77 -3.03
CA LEU A 103 -9.62 -3.83 -2.20
C LEU A 103 -10.85 -3.34 -1.40
N GLY A 104 -10.86 -2.05 -1.03
CA GLY A 104 -12.00 -1.44 -0.33
C GLY A 104 -13.28 -1.31 -1.15
N GLU A 105 -13.22 -1.51 -2.47
CA GLU A 105 -14.35 -1.40 -3.42
C GLU A 105 -14.79 -2.77 -3.96
N THR A 106 -14.15 -3.86 -3.53
CA THR A 106 -14.42 -5.25 -4.00
C THR A 106 -15.81 -5.73 -3.58
#